data_AF-A0A2E1IEK8-F1
#
_entry.id   AF-A0A2E1IEK8-F1
#
_cell.length_a   1.000
_cell.length_b   1.000
_cell.length_c   1.000
_cell.angle_alpha   90.00
_cell.angle_beta   90.00
_cell.angle_gamma   90.00
#
_symmetry.space_group_name_H-M   'P 1'
#
loop_
_entity.id
_entity.type
_entity.pdbx_description
1 polymer ?
#
loop_
_entity_poly.entity_id
_entity_poly.type
_entity_poly.pdbx_seq_one_letter_code
_entity_poly.pdbx_strand_id
1 'polypeptide(L)'
;MKATMTSKGQITIPIKLRNKLGLKTGTVLEFDENAPHLSAKRALEWSSFDEFGKDTKDSFPELTVPELLDELRGPVELPKKTGDENRD
;
A
#
# COMPACT_ATOMS: atom_id res chain seq x y z
N MET A 1 -14.57 22.63 -2.00
CA MET A 1 -13.71 23.18 -0.91
C MET A 1 -12.48 23.78 -1.57
N LYS A 2 -11.99 24.93 -1.07
CA LYS A 2 -10.83 25.63 -1.63
C LYS A 2 -9.87 25.98 -0.49
N ALA A 3 -8.57 26.05 -0.79
CA ALA A 3 -7.55 26.56 0.10
C ALA A 3 -6.69 27.56 -0.69
N THR A 4 -6.16 28.56 0.01
CA THR A 4 -5.33 29.61 -0.60
C THR A 4 -3.87 29.33 -0.28
N MET A 5 -3.01 29.50 -1.27
CA MET A 5 -1.56 29.44 -1.09
C MET A 5 -1.08 30.73 -0.43
N THR A 6 -0.25 30.61 0.61
CA THR A 6 0.36 31.78 1.27
C THR A 6 1.50 32.34 0.41
N SER A 7 1.97 33.54 0.73
CA SER A 7 3.14 34.16 0.07
C SER A 7 4.42 33.33 0.20
N LYS A 8 4.48 32.40 1.16
CA LYS A 8 5.60 31.46 1.35
C LYS A 8 5.43 30.14 0.59
N GLY A 9 4.41 30.01 -0.26
CA GLY A 9 4.14 28.78 -1.01
C GLY A 9 3.50 27.66 -0.18
N GLN A 10 2.97 27.97 1.01
CA GLN A 10 2.33 26.96 1.87
C GLN A 10 0.83 26.89 1.59
N ILE A 11 0.26 25.68 1.60
CA ILE A 11 -1.18 25.47 1.56
C ILE A 11 -1.67 24.90 2.89
N THR A 12 -2.80 25.40 3.39
CA THR A 12 -3.42 24.82 4.59
C THR A 12 -4.36 23.70 4.18
N ILE A 13 -4.19 22.51 4.77
CA ILE A 13 -5.10 21.38 4.57
C ILE A 13 -6.28 21.51 5.55
N PRO A 14 -7.53 21.67 5.06
CA PRO A 14 -8.70 21.79 5.92
C PRO A 14 -8.91 20.57 6.82
N ILE A 15 -9.44 20.79 8.03
CA ILE A 15 -9.62 19.75 9.07
C ILE A 15 -10.30 18.47 8.56
N LYS A 16 -11.33 18.60 7.71
CA LYS A 16 -12.07 17.46 7.15
C LYS A 16 -11.18 16.56 6.28
N LEU A 17 -10.30 17.17 5.47
CA LEU A 17 -9.35 16.43 4.63
C LEU A 17 -8.21 15.85 5.47
N ARG A 18 -7.72 16.61 6.45
CA ARG A 18 -6.68 16.14 7.37
C ARG A 18 -7.10 14.85 8.10
N ASN A 19 -8.31 14.83 8.65
CA ASN A 19 -8.85 13.66 9.35
C ASN A 19 -9.09 12.49 8.40
N LYS A 20 -9.66 12.76 7.21
CA LYS A 20 -9.92 11.72 6.19
C LYS A 20 -8.63 11.06 5.68
N LEU A 21 -7.56 11.83 5.54
CA LEU A 21 -6.26 11.37 5.04
C LEU A 21 -5.33 10.90 6.18
N GLY A 22 -5.77 10.96 7.44
CA GLY A 22 -4.96 10.58 8.60
C GLY A 22 -3.70 11.42 8.79
N LEU A 23 -3.66 12.65 8.26
CA LEU A 23 -2.49 13.53 8.34
C LEU A 23 -2.41 14.15 9.73
N LYS A 24 -1.24 14.03 10.37
CA LYS A 24 -0.96 14.63 11.67
C LYS A 24 0.14 15.67 11.53
N THR A 25 0.31 16.49 12.57
CA THR A 25 1.48 17.38 12.64
C THR A 25 2.75 16.54 12.57
N GLY A 26 3.70 16.93 11.72
CA GLY A 26 4.94 16.18 11.49
C GLY A 26 4.83 15.07 10.44
N THR A 27 3.66 14.82 9.85
CA THR A 27 3.57 13.90 8.70
C THR A 27 4.32 14.48 7.50
N VAL A 28 5.25 13.69 6.97
CA VAL A 28 5.99 14.01 5.74
C VAL A 28 5.17 13.56 4.53
N LEU A 29 5.09 14.45 3.53
CA LEU A 29 4.42 14.20 2.26
C LEU A 29 5.45 14.28 1.13
N GLU A 30 5.40 13.32 0.23
CA GLU A 30 6.15 13.33 -1.02
C GLU A 30 5.28 13.92 -2.12
N PHE A 31 5.80 14.92 -2.82
CA PHE A 31 5.14 15.51 -3.98
C PHE A 31 5.60 14.79 -5.24
N ASP A 32 4.65 14.57 -6.15
CA ASP A 32 4.94 14.06 -7.48
C ASP A 32 5.05 15.23 -8.47
N GLU A 33 6.27 15.54 -8.89
CA GLU A 33 6.56 16.65 -9.82
C GLU A 33 6.06 16.38 -11.25
N ASN A 34 5.87 15.11 -11.62
CA ASN A 34 5.43 14.71 -12.96
C ASN A 34 3.90 14.59 -13.05
N ALA A 35 3.20 14.71 -11.93
CA ALA A 35 1.75 14.61 -11.91
C ALA A 35 1.10 15.79 -12.64
N PRO A 36 0.03 15.56 -13.43
CA PRO A 36 -0.68 16.62 -14.14
C PRO A 36 -1.46 17.56 -13.20
N HIS A 37 -1.46 17.27 -11.90
CA HIS A 37 -2.10 18.05 -10.83
C HIS A 37 -1.27 17.92 -9.55
N LEU A 38 -1.51 18.82 -8.59
CA LEU A 38 -0.86 18.77 -7.29
C LEU A 38 -1.20 17.44 -6.58
N SER A 39 -0.25 16.53 -6.58
CA SER A 39 -0.36 15.20 -5.99
C SER A 39 0.69 15.07 -4.90
N ALA A 40 0.24 14.65 -3.72
CA ALA A 40 1.12 14.39 -2.60
C ALA A 40 0.67 13.10 -1.89
N LYS A 41 1.63 12.24 -1.57
CA LYS A 41 1.40 10.97 -0.87
C LYS A 41 2.16 10.97 0.45
N ARG A 42 1.69 10.21 1.43
CA ARG A 42 2.42 10.03 2.68
C ARG A 42 3.75 9.33 2.37
N ALA A 43 4.85 9.94 2.80
CA ALA A 43 6.15 9.30 2.75
C ALA A 43 6.10 8.05 3.65
N LEU A 44 6.34 6.89 3.07
CA LEU A 44 6.41 5.63 3.79
C LEU A 44 7.82 5.10 3.62
N GLU A 45 8.55 5.04 4.73
CA GLU A 45 9.82 4.34 4.76
C GLU A 45 9.56 2.84 4.69
N TRP A 46 10.32 2.11 3.86
CA TRP A 46 10.23 0.65 3.77
C TRP A 46 10.43 -0.03 5.13
N SER A 47 11.28 0.53 5.99
CA SER A 47 11.49 0.06 7.36
C SER A 47 10.23 0.11 8.23
N SER A 48 9.24 0.93 7.89
CA SER A 48 7.95 0.98 8.59
C SER A 48 7.14 -0.31 8.36
N PHE A 49 7.33 -0.98 7.22
CA PHE A 49 6.74 -2.30 6.98
C PHE A 49 7.41 -3.39 7.81
N ASP A 50 8.73 -3.31 8.01
CA ASP A 50 9.44 -4.26 8.86
C ASP A 50 8.97 -4.18 10.32
N GLU A 51 8.72 -2.98 10.84
CA GLU A 51 8.14 -2.82 12.18
C GLU A 51 6.72 -3.37 12.28
N PHE A 52 5.90 -3.15 11.26
CA PHE A 52 4.54 -3.71 11.21
C PHE A 52 4.55 -5.25 11.11
N GLY A 53 5.49 -5.81 10.35
CA GLY A 53 5.62 -7.25 10.14
C GLY A 53 6.11 -8.02 11.37
N LYS A 54 6.87 -7.39 12.27
CA LYS A 54 7.45 -8.05 13.46
C LYS A 54 6.43 -8.69 14.40
N ASP A 55 5.30 -8.02 14.60
CA ASP A 55 4.25 -8.50 15.52
C ASP A 55 3.19 -9.35 14.82
N THR A 56 3.32 -9.57 13.50
CA THR A 56 2.41 -10.43 12.77
C THR A 56 2.72 -11.88 13.11
N LYS A 57 1.80 -12.54 13.81
CA LYS A 57 1.85 -13.98 14.04
C LYS A 57 1.30 -14.70 12.82
N ASP A 58 2.06 -15.67 12.34
CA ASP A 58 1.53 -16.61 11.37
C ASP A 58 0.35 -17.35 12.01
N SER A 59 -0.82 -17.22 11.37
CA SER A 59 -2.04 -17.90 11.81
C SER A 59 -2.11 -19.34 11.32
N PHE A 60 -1.17 -19.74 10.45
CA PHE A 60 -1.11 -21.06 9.82
C PHE A 60 0.31 -21.67 9.88
N PRO A 61 0.96 -21.71 11.07
CA PRO A 61 2.35 -22.16 11.19
C PRO A 61 2.58 -23.63 10.82
N GLU A 62 1.51 -24.42 10.76
CA GLU A 62 1.55 -25.85 10.44
C GLU A 62 1.33 -26.14 8.95
N LEU A 63 0.92 -25.15 8.15
CA LEU A 63 0.65 -25.32 6.73
C LEU A 63 1.82 -24.82 5.90
N THR A 64 2.21 -25.60 4.90
CA THR A 64 3.11 -25.09 3.86
C THR A 64 2.39 -24.07 2.98
N VAL A 65 3.14 -23.18 2.34
CA VAL A 65 2.57 -22.14 1.46
C VAL A 65 1.60 -22.72 0.40
N PRO A 66 1.88 -23.85 -0.27
CA PRO A 66 0.93 -24.47 -1.19
C PRO A 66 -0.36 -24.95 -0.52
N GLU A 67 -0.27 -25.62 0.63
CA GLU A 67 -1.43 -26.11 1.37
C GLU A 67 -2.30 -24.98 1.90
N LEU A 68 -1.68 -23.90 2.39
CA LEU A 68 -2.39 -22.68 2.81
C LEU A 68 -3.09 -22.01 1.63
N LEU A 69 -2.45 -21.96 0.46
CA LEU A 69 -3.06 -21.40 -0.74
C LEU A 69 -4.28 -22.21 -1.20
N ASP A 70 -4.20 -23.53 -1.13
CA ASP A 70 -5.31 -24.42 -1.48
C ASP A 70 -6.47 -24.29 -0.47
N GLU A 71 -6.17 -24.21 0.83
CA GLU A 71 -7.17 -23.99 1.89
C GLU A 71 -7.87 -22.63 1.76
N LEU A 72 -7.13 -21.54 1.54
CA LEU A 72 -7.68 -20.19 1.45
C LEU A 72 -8.39 -19.90 0.12
N ARG A 73 -7.91 -20.48 -0.99
CA ARG A 73 -8.60 -20.35 -2.29
C ARG A 73 -9.86 -21.20 -2.35
N GLY A 74 -9.88 -22.33 -1.65
CA GLY A 74 -10.91 -23.35 -1.79
C GLY A 74 -10.78 -24.13 -3.11
N PRO A 75 -11.71 -25.05 -3.40
CA PRO A 75 -11.63 -25.93 -4.56
C PRO A 75 -11.72 -25.11 -5.86
N VAL A 76 -10.65 -25.13 -6.64
CA VAL A 76 -10.59 -24.48 -7.96
C VAL A 76 -10.31 -25.53 -9.04
N GLU A 77 -11.08 -25.50 -10.12
CA GLU A 77 -10.74 -26.27 -11.32
C GLU A 77 -9.55 -25.63 -12.01
N LEU A 78 -8.38 -26.27 -11.90
CA LEU A 78 -7.20 -25.82 -12.61
C LEU A 78 -7.38 -26.03 -14.11
N PRO A 79 -7.02 -25.06 -14.96
CA PRO A 79 -6.98 -25.28 -16.39
C PRO A 79 -6.05 -26.46 -16.68
N LYS A 80 -6.44 -27.32 -17.63
CA LYS A 80 -5.59 -28.43 -18.08
C LYS A 80 -4.22 -27.86 -18.39
N LYS A 81 -3.17 -28.39 -17.76
CA LYS A 81 -1.78 -28.06 -18.11
C LYS A 81 -1.62 -28.38 -19.60
N THR A 82 -1.70 -27.36 -20.44
CA THR A 82 -1.08 -27.41 -21.77
C THR A 82 0.40 -27.58 -21.51
N GLY A 83 0.99 -28.61 -22.11
CA GLY A 83 2.28 -29.17 -21.73
C GLY A 83 3.38 -28.12 -21.58
N ASP A 84 4.29 -28.41 -20.65
CA ASP A 84 5.68 -28.00 -20.76
C ASP A 84 6.22 -28.53 -22.09
N GLU A 85 6.01 -27.79 -23.17
CA GLU A 85 6.60 -28.04 -24.48
C GLU A 85 7.50 -26.85 -24.82
N ASN A 86 8.79 -27.03 -24.54
CA ASN A 86 9.91 -26.29 -25.10
C ASN A 86 10.09 -24.82 -24.69
N ARG A 87 10.91 -24.63 -23.66
CA ARG A 87 11.91 -23.55 -23.65
C ARG A 87 13.27 -24.14 -23.32
N ASP A 88 13.91 -24.68 -24.35
CA ASP A 88 15.37 -24.66 -24.49
C ASP A 88 15.82 -23.25 -24.90
#